data_AF-D0P3D0-F1
#
_entry.id   AF-D0P3D0-F1
#
_cell.length_a   1.000
_cell.length_b   1.000
_cell.length_c   1.000
_cell.angle_alpha   90.00
_cell.angle_beta   90.00
_cell.angle_gamma   90.00
#
_symmetry.space_group_name_H-M   'P 1'
#
loop_
_entity.id
_entity.type
_entity.pdbx_description
1 polymer ?
#
loop_
_entity_poly.entity_id
_entity_poly.type
_entity_poly.pdbx_seq_one_letter_code
_entity_poly.pdbx_strand_id
1 'polypeptide(L)'
;MSVEVAIIRRDAVGDGVPSKSDIKGSVHDTVSVHRTSPTRSLAEVVYDVWTVFTTEEVSYIVGRPLAAMLANDGADVYSADIYSLYLFRRGKLIPSEETQETACKKSRVIITGVPVKSYKLPLEWVSENTVIINVASFKNVDEAELLKIKGVQYVPLVGKVTVAMLERNLLRL
;
A
#
# COMPACT_ATOMS: atom_id res chain seq x y z
N MET A 1 10.30 17.68 -9.60
CA MET A 1 9.08 18.48 -9.38
C MET A 1 8.31 17.83 -8.24
N SER A 2 8.23 18.49 -7.08
CA SER A 2 7.57 17.99 -5.88
C SER A 2 6.07 17.87 -6.12
N VAL A 3 5.44 16.74 -5.76
CA VAL A 3 3.98 16.66 -5.77
C VAL A 3 3.46 16.19 -4.42
N GLU A 4 2.42 16.90 -4.01
CA GLU A 4 1.63 16.73 -2.81
C GLU A 4 0.77 15.46 -2.95
N VAL A 5 1.00 14.48 -2.08
CA VAL A 5 0.13 13.31 -1.94
C VAL A 5 -0.94 13.63 -0.89
N ALA A 6 -2.19 13.65 -1.32
CA ALA A 6 -3.36 13.88 -0.49
C ALA A 6 -4.04 12.54 -0.14
N ILE A 7 -4.32 12.31 1.15
CA ILE A 7 -5.16 11.19 1.59
C ILE A 7 -6.61 11.65 1.49
N ILE A 8 -7.37 11.11 0.54
CA ILE A 8 -8.78 11.43 0.31
C ILE A 8 -9.63 10.42 1.08
N ARG A 9 -10.50 10.89 1.98
CA ARG A 9 -11.48 10.00 2.64
C ARG A 9 -12.67 9.73 1.72
N ARG A 10 -13.17 8.49 1.78
CA ARG A 10 -14.32 8.00 1.01
C ARG A 10 -15.67 8.63 1.45
N ASP A 11 -15.79 9.15 2.66
CA ASP A 11 -17.01 9.85 3.13
C ASP A 11 -17.31 11.14 2.35
N ALA A 12 -16.30 11.71 1.68
CA ALA A 12 -16.45 12.90 0.84
C ALA A 12 -16.82 12.61 -0.62
N VAL A 13 -16.76 11.35 -1.04
CA VAL A 13 -17.04 10.93 -2.41
C VAL A 13 -18.00 9.75 -2.34
N GLY A 14 -19.28 9.99 -2.67
CA GLY A 14 -20.28 8.91 -2.74
C GLY A 14 -19.85 7.76 -3.68
N ASP A 15 -20.67 6.72 -3.81
CA ASP A 15 -20.31 5.44 -4.49
C ASP A 15 -19.94 5.53 -6.00
N GLY A 16 -19.79 6.73 -6.56
CA GLY A 16 -19.29 7.00 -7.91
C GLY A 16 -17.80 7.38 -7.96
N VAL A 17 -17.20 7.33 -9.15
CA VAL A 17 -15.82 7.81 -9.40
C VAL A 17 -15.75 9.34 -9.14
N PRO A 18 -14.89 9.84 -8.25
CA PRO A 18 -14.84 11.26 -7.90
C PRO A 18 -14.45 12.16 -9.07
N SER A 19 -15.07 13.34 -9.13
CA SER A 19 -14.68 14.42 -10.04
C SER A 19 -13.54 15.26 -9.46
N LYS A 20 -12.83 16.01 -10.31
CA LYS A 20 -11.70 16.87 -9.88
C LYS A 20 -12.07 17.93 -8.84
N SER A 21 -13.34 18.34 -8.75
CA SER A 21 -13.83 19.30 -7.75
C SER A 21 -13.99 18.67 -6.36
N ASP A 22 -14.39 17.39 -6.30
CA ASP A 22 -14.65 16.68 -5.04
C ASP A 22 -13.35 16.46 -4.24
N ILE A 23 -12.24 16.28 -4.96
CA ILE A 23 -10.91 16.05 -4.43
C ILE A 23 -10.35 17.29 -3.71
N LYS A 24 -10.73 18.50 -4.13
CA LYS A 24 -10.12 19.76 -3.66
C LYS A 24 -10.56 20.14 -2.24
N GLY A 25 -11.67 19.58 -1.75
CA GLY A 25 -12.26 19.89 -0.44
C GLY A 25 -11.88 18.93 0.71
N SER A 26 -11.21 17.81 0.43
CA SER A 26 -11.00 16.72 1.41
C SER A 26 -9.53 16.43 1.73
N VAL A 27 -8.62 17.31 1.29
CA VAL A 27 -7.18 17.19 1.53
C VAL A 27 -6.86 17.73 2.93
N HIS A 28 -6.53 16.84 3.86
CA HIS A 28 -6.22 17.23 5.25
C HIS A 28 -4.73 17.15 5.62
N ASP A 29 -3.92 16.34 4.94
CA ASP A 29 -2.47 16.25 5.14
C ASP A 29 -1.76 16.06 3.80
N THR A 30 -0.65 16.76 3.63
CA THR A 30 0.13 16.80 2.40
C THR A 30 1.53 16.26 2.65
N VAL A 31 1.89 15.14 2.04
CA VAL A 31 3.27 14.62 2.06
C VAL A 31 3.93 14.92 0.72
N SER A 32 5.09 15.58 0.75
CA SER A 32 5.87 15.92 -0.44
C SER A 32 6.70 14.72 -0.90
N VAL A 33 6.39 14.16 -2.07
CA VAL A 33 7.17 13.08 -2.70
C VAL A 33 7.81 13.59 -3.99
N HIS A 34 9.09 13.25 -4.21
CA HIS A 34 9.84 13.61 -5.41
C HIS A 34 9.40 12.72 -6.60
N ARG A 35 8.79 13.30 -7.65
CA ARG A 35 8.28 12.58 -8.84
C ARG A 35 9.32 12.37 -9.94
N THR A 36 9.25 11.21 -10.61
CA THR A 36 10.02 10.87 -11.82
C THR A 36 9.18 10.48 -13.06
N SER A 37 7.84 10.40 -13.02
CA SER A 37 7.03 10.13 -14.23
C SER A 37 5.53 10.52 -14.09
N PRO A 38 4.78 10.66 -15.20
CA PRO A 38 3.45 11.25 -15.20
C PRO A 38 2.35 10.18 -15.23
N THR A 39 1.66 9.90 -14.12
CA THR A 39 0.50 8.99 -14.19
C THR A 39 -0.59 9.28 -13.15
N ARG A 40 -1.82 9.36 -13.69
CA ARG A 40 -3.15 9.03 -13.16
C ARG A 40 -3.65 9.64 -11.84
N SER A 41 -4.98 9.73 -11.73
CA SER A 41 -5.65 10.39 -10.60
C SER A 41 -5.65 9.47 -9.37
N LEU A 42 -5.60 10.03 -8.16
CA LEU A 42 -5.60 9.28 -6.89
C LEU A 42 -6.78 8.29 -6.78
N ALA A 43 -7.90 8.60 -7.43
CA ALA A 43 -9.08 7.74 -7.51
C ALA A 43 -8.81 6.39 -8.18
N GLU A 44 -7.93 6.33 -9.18
CA GLU A 44 -7.61 5.09 -9.90
C GLU A 44 -6.75 4.13 -9.05
N VAL A 45 -5.99 4.66 -8.08
CA VAL A 45 -5.12 3.87 -7.19
C VAL A 45 -5.91 3.11 -6.13
N VAL A 46 -7.08 3.65 -5.73
CA VAL A 46 -7.95 3.05 -4.71
C VAL A 46 -8.64 1.77 -5.22
N TYR A 47 -8.83 1.61 -6.53
CA TYR A 47 -9.42 0.42 -7.14
C TYR A 47 -8.39 -0.65 -7.56
N ASP A 48 -7.11 -0.42 -7.28
CA ASP A 48 -6.06 -1.37 -7.65
C ASP A 48 -6.08 -2.60 -6.73
N VAL A 49 -5.42 -3.66 -7.19
CA VAL A 49 -5.15 -4.85 -6.39
C VAL A 49 -3.88 -4.61 -5.57
N TRP A 50 -3.97 -4.88 -4.26
CA TRP A 50 -2.88 -4.69 -3.31
C TRP A 50 -2.43 -6.03 -2.75
N THR A 51 -1.13 -6.19 -2.50
CA THR A 51 -0.63 -7.30 -1.68
C THR A 51 0.07 -6.76 -0.45
N VAL A 52 -0.25 -7.29 0.73
CA VAL A 52 0.37 -6.94 2.01
C VAL A 52 1.08 -8.17 2.57
N PHE A 53 2.40 -8.12 2.72
CA PHE A 53 3.19 -9.17 3.35
C PHE A 53 3.49 -8.85 4.81
N THR A 54 3.12 -9.77 5.69
CA THR A 54 3.45 -9.73 7.11
C THR A 54 3.85 -11.12 7.61
N THR A 55 4.45 -11.20 8.78
CA THR A 55 4.49 -12.45 9.56
C THR A 55 3.28 -12.53 10.48
N GLU A 56 2.90 -13.73 10.91
CA GLU A 56 1.71 -14.00 11.72
C GLU A 56 1.54 -13.05 12.91
N GLU A 57 2.60 -12.88 13.71
CA GLU A 57 2.60 -11.99 14.88
C GLU A 57 2.38 -10.51 14.53
N VAL A 58 2.89 -10.04 13.38
CA VAL A 58 2.72 -8.64 12.92
C VAL A 58 1.44 -8.47 12.10
N SER A 59 0.91 -9.57 11.55
CA SER A 59 -0.32 -9.59 10.76
C SER A 59 -1.52 -9.18 11.61
N TYR A 60 -1.62 -9.66 12.85
CA TYR A 60 -2.71 -9.25 13.75
C TYR A 60 -2.65 -7.77 14.14
N ILE A 61 -1.45 -7.24 14.34
CA ILE A 61 -1.24 -5.88 14.87
C ILE A 61 -1.36 -4.83 13.76
N VAL A 62 -0.82 -5.12 12.57
CA VAL A 62 -0.71 -4.14 11.47
C VAL A 62 -1.24 -4.69 10.16
N GLY A 63 -0.88 -5.92 9.78
CA GLY A 63 -1.16 -6.46 8.44
C GLY A 63 -2.65 -6.55 8.09
N ARG A 64 -3.44 -7.28 8.87
CA ARG A 64 -4.88 -7.46 8.69
C ARG A 64 -5.67 -6.16 8.93
N PRO A 65 -5.39 -5.36 9.97
CA PRO A 65 -6.02 -4.04 10.10
C PRO A 65 -5.77 -3.13 8.90
N LEU A 66 -4.54 -3.08 8.40
CA LEU A 66 -4.18 -2.31 7.20
C LEU A 66 -4.90 -2.83 5.95
N ALA A 67 -4.91 -4.16 5.74
CA ALA A 67 -5.59 -4.77 4.61
C ALA A 67 -7.11 -4.52 4.65
N ALA A 68 -7.72 -4.61 5.84
CA ALA A 68 -9.13 -4.29 6.03
C ALA A 68 -9.43 -2.81 5.76
N MET A 69 -8.57 -1.90 6.21
CA MET A 69 -8.70 -0.46 5.96
C MET A 69 -8.67 -0.16 4.46
N LEU A 70 -7.66 -0.68 3.75
CA LEU A 70 -7.54 -0.52 2.29
C LEU A 70 -8.75 -1.13 1.55
N ALA A 71 -9.22 -2.30 1.98
CA ALA A 71 -10.40 -2.93 1.38
C ALA A 71 -11.71 -2.17 1.67
N ASN A 72 -11.80 -1.47 2.80
CA ASN A 72 -12.90 -0.57 3.11
C ASN A 72 -12.86 0.68 2.23
N ASP A 73 -11.67 1.15 1.84
CA ASP A 73 -11.53 2.25 0.90
C ASP A 73 -11.85 1.84 -0.56
N GLY A 74 -11.96 0.54 -0.85
CA GLY A 74 -12.45 0.01 -2.13
C GLY A 74 -11.47 -0.88 -2.87
N ALA A 75 -10.28 -1.09 -2.31
CA ALA A 75 -9.28 -1.96 -2.90
C ALA A 75 -9.62 -3.45 -2.73
N ASP A 76 -9.06 -4.27 -3.62
CA ASP A 76 -8.95 -5.70 -3.40
C ASP A 76 -7.57 -5.99 -2.82
N VAL A 77 -7.52 -6.55 -1.61
CA VAL A 77 -6.26 -6.66 -0.88
C VAL A 77 -5.94 -8.11 -0.55
N TYR A 78 -4.90 -8.64 -1.16
CA TYR A 78 -4.29 -9.90 -0.76
C TYR A 78 -3.43 -9.68 0.49
N SER A 79 -3.88 -10.19 1.63
CA SER A 79 -3.11 -10.26 2.87
C SER A 79 -2.37 -11.59 2.93
N ALA A 80 -1.05 -11.53 2.75
CA ALA A 80 -0.14 -12.66 2.81
C ALA A 80 0.54 -12.77 4.18
N ASP A 81 0.54 -13.98 4.70
CA ASP A 81 1.28 -14.45 5.85
C ASP A 81 2.10 -15.69 5.46
N ILE A 82 2.96 -16.17 6.35
CA ILE A 82 3.87 -17.29 6.13
C ILE A 82 3.12 -18.60 5.81
N TYR A 83 1.89 -18.77 6.33
CA TYR A 83 1.06 -19.97 6.16
C TYR A 83 -0.25 -19.73 5.41
N SER A 84 -0.61 -18.48 5.12
CA SER A 84 -1.95 -18.19 4.60
C SER A 84 -1.99 -16.98 3.68
N LEU A 85 -2.94 -17.02 2.74
CA LEU A 85 -3.26 -15.91 1.87
C LEU A 85 -4.76 -15.68 1.93
N TYR A 86 -5.14 -14.44 2.22
CA TYR A 86 -6.53 -14.02 2.26
C TYR A 86 -6.77 -12.85 1.32
N LEU A 87 -7.92 -12.82 0.67
CA LEU A 87 -8.43 -11.68 -0.06
C LEU A 87 -9.40 -10.90 0.83
N PHE A 88 -9.03 -9.67 1.17
CA PHE A 88 -9.94 -8.68 1.73
C PHE A 88 -10.63 -7.93 0.61
N ARG A 89 -11.96 -7.98 0.60
CA ARG A 89 -12.80 -7.30 -0.39
C ARG A 89 -14.08 -6.83 0.27
N ARG A 90 -14.35 -5.52 0.25
CA ARG A 90 -15.60 -4.92 0.77
C ARG A 90 -15.94 -5.38 2.19
N GLY A 91 -14.97 -5.32 3.10
CA GLY A 91 -15.14 -5.72 4.51
C GLY A 91 -15.26 -7.23 4.75
N LYS A 92 -15.07 -8.08 3.73
CA LYS A 92 -15.06 -9.54 3.87
C LYS A 92 -13.65 -10.09 3.82
N LEU A 93 -13.37 -11.08 4.66
CA LEU A 93 -12.15 -11.87 4.65
C LEU A 93 -12.41 -13.20 3.94
N ILE A 94 -11.76 -13.45 2.80
CA ILE A 94 -12.00 -14.62 1.96
C ILE A 94 -10.67 -15.41 1.86
N PRO A 95 -10.60 -16.68 2.26
CA PRO A 95 -9.43 -17.52 1.97
C PRO A 95 -9.17 -17.55 0.47
N SER A 96 -7.93 -17.33 0.06
CA SER A 96 -7.54 -17.30 -1.36
C SER A 96 -6.84 -18.58 -1.76
N GLU A 97 -7.17 -19.12 -2.93
CA GLU A 97 -6.47 -20.26 -3.57
C GLU A 97 -5.24 -19.82 -4.37
N GLU A 98 -5.07 -18.51 -4.56
CA GLU A 98 -3.89 -17.92 -5.22
C GLU A 98 -2.60 -18.19 -4.42
N THR A 99 -1.47 -18.14 -5.11
CA THR A 99 -0.16 -18.13 -4.44
C THR A 99 0.27 -16.69 -4.15
N GLN A 100 1.23 -16.52 -3.25
CA GLN A 100 1.83 -15.20 -2.98
C GLN A 100 2.43 -14.58 -4.26
N GLU A 101 3.01 -15.40 -5.12
CA GLU A 101 3.53 -15.00 -6.43
C GLU A 101 2.42 -14.48 -7.34
N THR A 102 1.32 -15.23 -7.52
CA THR A 102 0.25 -14.82 -8.44
C THR A 102 -0.47 -13.58 -7.92
N ALA A 103 -0.65 -13.47 -6.60
CA ALA A 103 -1.16 -12.28 -5.96
C ALA A 103 -0.28 -11.05 -6.23
N CYS A 104 1.04 -11.16 -6.03
CA CYS A 104 1.98 -10.08 -6.35
C CYS A 104 1.94 -9.64 -7.81
N LYS A 105 1.93 -10.60 -8.74
CA LYS A 105 1.92 -10.29 -10.18
C LYS A 105 0.64 -9.54 -10.59
N LYS A 106 -0.49 -9.83 -9.93
CA LYS A 106 -1.77 -9.13 -10.12
C LYS A 106 -1.81 -7.75 -9.44
N SER A 107 -0.96 -7.54 -8.44
CA SER A 107 -0.96 -6.33 -7.63
C SER A 107 -0.18 -5.18 -8.25
N ARG A 108 -0.81 -3.99 -8.21
CA ARG A 108 -0.19 -2.74 -8.65
C ARG A 108 0.43 -1.97 -7.49
N VAL A 109 0.07 -2.34 -6.27
CA VAL A 109 0.76 -1.90 -5.05
C VAL A 109 1.13 -3.10 -4.18
N ILE A 110 2.38 -3.16 -3.73
CA ILE A 110 2.88 -4.19 -2.83
C ILE A 110 3.42 -3.52 -1.57
N ILE A 111 2.84 -3.88 -0.42
CA ILE A 111 3.30 -3.47 0.89
C ILE A 111 4.03 -4.65 1.53
N THR A 112 5.26 -4.44 1.98
CA THR A 112 6.05 -5.45 2.68
C THR A 112 6.42 -4.98 4.08
N GLY A 113 6.10 -5.80 5.07
CA GLY A 113 6.26 -5.52 6.49
C GLY A 113 6.84 -6.71 7.26
N VAL A 114 7.68 -7.51 6.61
CA VAL A 114 8.23 -8.75 7.19
C VAL A 114 9.42 -8.41 8.11
N PRO A 115 9.31 -8.62 9.43
CA PRO A 115 10.33 -8.23 10.43
C PRO A 115 11.51 -9.21 10.46
N VAL A 116 11.92 -9.74 9.31
CA VAL A 116 13.01 -10.71 9.20
C VAL A 116 14.12 -10.13 8.33
N LYS A 117 15.34 -10.05 8.87
CA LYS A 117 16.49 -9.45 8.18
C LYS A 117 16.87 -10.19 6.88
N SER A 118 16.75 -11.52 6.89
CA SER A 118 17.05 -12.37 5.73
C SER A 118 15.95 -12.37 4.66
N TYR A 119 14.73 -11.93 5.00
CA TYR A 119 13.65 -11.92 4.02
C TYR A 119 13.92 -10.90 2.92
N LYS A 120 13.66 -11.31 1.68
CA LYS A 120 13.67 -10.47 0.49
C LYS A 120 12.45 -10.81 -0.37
N LEU A 121 11.72 -9.80 -0.79
CA LEU A 121 10.65 -9.93 -1.78
C LEU A 121 11.30 -10.34 -3.11
N PRO A 122 10.91 -11.48 -3.70
CA PRO A 122 11.42 -11.88 -5.01
C PRO A 122 10.98 -10.88 -6.09
N LEU A 123 11.93 -10.42 -6.89
CA LEU A 123 11.70 -9.35 -7.87
C LEU A 123 10.95 -9.85 -9.11
N GLU A 124 11.01 -11.15 -9.38
CA GLU A 124 10.22 -11.85 -10.39
C GLU A 124 8.70 -11.80 -10.14
N TRP A 125 8.29 -11.45 -8.91
CA TRP A 125 6.89 -11.28 -8.54
C TRP A 125 6.39 -9.85 -8.80
N VAL A 126 7.31 -8.90 -9.05
CA VAL A 126 7.00 -7.49 -9.24
C VAL A 126 6.74 -7.20 -10.71
N SER A 127 5.56 -6.65 -11.00
CA SER A 127 5.18 -6.21 -12.34
C SER A 127 5.67 -4.80 -12.65
N GLU A 128 5.71 -4.43 -13.94
CA GLU A 128 6.01 -3.05 -14.35
C GLU A 128 4.99 -2.05 -13.76
N ASN A 129 5.47 -0.85 -13.47
CA ASN A 129 4.65 0.23 -12.88
C ASN A 129 4.02 -0.09 -11.52
N THR A 130 4.55 -1.07 -10.79
CA THR A 130 4.12 -1.39 -9.43
C THR A 130 4.72 -0.40 -8.42
N VAL A 131 3.91 0.02 -7.45
CA VAL A 131 4.38 0.79 -6.29
C VAL A 131 4.73 -0.17 -5.16
N ILE A 132 5.92 -0.03 -4.59
CA ILE A 132 6.38 -0.87 -3.49
C ILE A 132 6.62 -0.01 -2.26
N ILE A 133 6.03 -0.43 -1.14
CA ILE A 133 6.13 0.26 0.14
C ILE A 133 6.75 -0.71 1.16
N ASN A 134 7.92 -0.37 1.68
CA ASN A 134 8.54 -1.14 2.76
C ASN A 134 8.22 -0.50 4.12
N VAL A 135 7.38 -1.18 4.90
CA VAL A 135 7.02 -0.77 6.26
C VAL A 135 7.80 -1.53 7.34
N ALA A 136 8.61 -2.52 6.96
CA ALA A 136 9.49 -3.22 7.89
C ALA A 136 10.70 -2.38 8.30
N SER A 137 11.19 -2.61 9.51
CA SER A 137 12.47 -2.05 9.98
C SER A 137 13.68 -2.59 9.22
N PHE A 138 13.53 -3.71 8.50
CA PHE A 138 14.56 -4.32 7.67
C PHE A 138 14.33 -4.01 6.19
N LYS A 139 15.41 -4.04 5.40
CA LYS A 139 15.32 -3.93 3.94
C LYS A 139 14.69 -5.22 3.39
N ASN A 140 13.39 -5.21 3.11
CA ASN A 140 12.71 -6.36 2.50
C ASN A 140 12.89 -6.42 0.99
N VAL A 141 13.45 -5.40 0.35
CA VAL A 141 13.67 -5.37 -1.10
C VAL A 141 15.07 -4.86 -1.40
N ASP A 142 15.67 -5.38 -2.47
CA ASP A 142 16.89 -4.82 -3.04
C ASP A 142 16.52 -3.63 -3.94
N GLU A 143 16.76 -2.43 -3.45
CA GLU A 143 16.41 -1.18 -4.13
C GLU A 143 17.13 -1.01 -5.47
N ALA A 144 18.40 -1.44 -5.56
CA ALA A 144 19.20 -1.24 -6.77
C ALA A 144 18.67 -2.09 -7.92
N GLU A 145 18.27 -3.33 -7.63
CA GLU A 145 17.67 -4.23 -8.61
C GLU A 145 16.21 -3.86 -8.90
N LEU A 146 15.47 -3.41 -7.88
CA LEU A 146 14.07 -3.03 -8.03
C LEU A 146 13.88 -1.85 -8.98
N LEU A 147 14.74 -0.84 -8.88
CA LEU A 147 14.67 0.36 -9.71
C LEU A 147 15.02 0.11 -11.18
N LYS A 148 15.52 -1.08 -11.53
CA LYS A 148 15.70 -1.49 -12.94
C LYS A 148 14.37 -1.89 -13.60
N ILE A 149 13.36 -2.27 -12.80
CA ILE A 149 12.04 -2.63 -13.32
C ILE A 149 11.33 -1.35 -13.77
N LYS A 150 10.84 -1.38 -15.01
CA LYS A 150 10.28 -0.20 -15.67
C LYS A 150 9.08 0.37 -14.89
N GLY A 151 9.17 1.67 -14.59
CA GLY A 151 8.08 2.44 -14.00
C GLY A 151 7.78 2.12 -12.53
N VAL A 152 8.54 1.21 -11.90
CA VAL A 152 8.37 0.89 -10.48
C VAL A 152 8.70 2.10 -9.64
N GLN A 153 7.90 2.31 -8.59
CA GLN A 153 8.14 3.34 -7.58
C GLN A 153 8.40 2.65 -6.26
N TYR A 154 9.42 3.09 -5.55
CA TYR A 154 9.79 2.52 -4.26
C TYR A 154 9.70 3.58 -3.15
N VAL A 155 8.96 3.25 -2.11
CA VAL A 155 8.86 4.04 -0.88
C VAL A 155 9.63 3.29 0.21
N PRO A 156 10.86 3.74 0.55
CA PRO A 156 11.62 3.14 1.63
C PRO A 156 10.99 3.51 2.99
N LEU A 157 11.26 2.67 4.00
CA LEU A 157 11.08 2.87 5.45
C LEU A 157 10.13 4.04 5.84
N VAL A 158 8.90 3.68 6.20
CA VAL A 158 7.85 4.65 6.60
C VAL A 158 8.01 5.26 8.00
N GLY A 159 9.12 5.01 8.71
CA GLY A 159 9.27 5.36 10.13
C GLY A 159 9.01 6.84 10.45
N LYS A 160 9.43 7.77 9.57
CA LYS A 160 9.16 9.21 9.75
C LYS A 160 7.67 9.54 9.64
N VAL A 161 6.95 8.89 8.73
CA VAL A 161 5.50 9.06 8.56
C VAL A 161 4.76 8.50 9.77
N THR A 162 5.22 7.38 10.33
CA THR A 162 4.66 6.81 11.56
C THR A 162 4.75 7.79 12.72
N VAL A 163 5.92 8.42 12.94
CA VAL A 163 6.10 9.42 14.01
C VAL A 163 5.12 10.59 13.82
N ALA A 164 5.07 11.16 12.62
CA ALA A 164 4.16 12.27 12.32
C ALA A 164 2.68 11.89 12.55
N MET A 165 2.28 10.67 12.18
CA MET A 165 0.91 10.20 12.43
C MET A 165 0.60 9.96 13.90
N LEU A 166 1.59 9.51 14.69
CA LEU A 166 1.42 9.39 16.14
C LEU A 166 1.29 10.78 16.80
N GLU A 167 2.09 11.76 16.39
CA GLU A 167 1.95 13.15 16.85
C GLU A 167 0.59 13.74 16.48
N ARG A 168 0.13 13.53 15.23
CA ARG A 168 -1.22 13.93 14.81
C ARG A 168 -2.30 13.26 15.66
N ASN A 169 -2.16 11.96 15.95
CA ASN A 169 -3.11 11.24 16.79
C ASN A 169 -3.11 11.78 18.22
N LEU A 170 -1.95 12.14 18.78
CA LEU A 170 -1.85 12.77 20.10
C LEU A 170 -2.57 14.12 20.16
N LEU A 171 -2.41 14.98 19.15
CA LEU A 171 -3.09 16.28 19.08
C LEU A 171 -4.61 16.19 18.90
N ARG A 172 -5.11 15.03 18.44
CA ARG A 172 -6.55 14.79 18.25
C ARG A 172 -7.25 14.26 19.51
N LEU A 173 -6.50 13.78 20.50
CA LEU A 173 -7.00 13.34 21.80
C LEU A 173 -7.30 14.54 22.70
#